data_AF-A0A841F560-F1
#
_entry.id   AF-A0A841F560-F1
#
_cell.length_a   1.000
_cell.length_b   1.000
_cell.length_c   1.000
_cell.angle_alpha   90.00
_cell.angle_beta   90.00
_cell.angle_gamma   90.00
#
_symmetry.space_group_name_H-M   'P 1'
#
loop_
_entity.id
_entity.type
_entity.pdbx_description
1 polymer ?
#
loop_
_entity_poly.entity_id
_entity_poly.type
_entity_poly.pdbx_seq_one_letter_code
_entity_poly.pdbx_strand_id
1 'polypeptide(L)'
;MEDKVNNRTITNEEWKRLEWNKRLASRRDAGVKEFWQQEKRRMKNGEPTTRNWSQEQKEAILSNKVPSYNEKTITGHHAYSVSKYPHLANRGEIIYPATVKEHITRWHGGSYRRSLPGKPYNPRFAE
;
A
#
# COMPACT_ATOMS: atom_id res chain seq x y z
N MET A 1 -5.94 16.81 -17.67
CA MET A 1 -7.00 15.77 -17.66
C MET A 1 -8.30 16.35 -17.15
N GLU A 2 -8.27 16.97 -15.96
CA GLU A 2 -9.41 17.67 -15.37
C GLU A 2 -9.95 18.80 -16.27
N ASP A 3 -9.08 19.63 -16.85
CA ASP A 3 -9.48 20.67 -17.81
C ASP A 3 -10.18 20.12 -19.05
N LYS A 4 -9.75 18.94 -19.55
CA LYS A 4 -10.40 18.30 -20.70
C LYS A 4 -11.80 17.76 -20.36
N VAL A 5 -12.00 17.29 -19.13
CA VAL A 5 -13.32 16.89 -18.62
C VAL A 5 -14.22 18.12 -18.50
N ASN A 6 -13.73 19.19 -17.87
CA ASN A 6 -14.48 20.43 -17.66
C ASN A 6 -14.87 21.09 -19.00
N ASN A 7 -13.94 21.11 -19.95
CA ASN A 7 -14.14 21.70 -21.28
C ASN A 7 -14.81 20.73 -22.27
N ARG A 8 -15.18 19.52 -21.85
CA ARG A 8 -15.79 18.47 -22.70
C ARG A 8 -14.99 18.14 -23.96
N THR A 9 -13.67 18.28 -23.90
CA THR A 9 -12.73 17.97 -24.99
C THR A 9 -12.04 16.61 -24.80
N ILE A 10 -12.39 15.87 -23.75
CA ILE A 10 -11.84 14.54 -23.47
C ILE A 10 -12.32 13.52 -24.51
N THR A 11 -11.41 12.69 -25.01
CA THR A 11 -11.77 11.61 -25.93
C THR A 11 -12.37 10.41 -25.18
N ASN A 12 -13.08 9.53 -25.89
CA ASN A 12 -13.63 8.30 -25.31
C ASN A 12 -12.55 7.40 -24.68
N GLU A 13 -11.35 7.34 -25.28
CA GLU A 13 -10.22 6.56 -24.75
C GLU A 13 -9.64 7.17 -23.48
N GLU A 14 -9.47 8.48 -23.46
CA GLU A 14 -9.03 9.22 -22.28
C GLU A 14 -10.04 9.05 -21.13
N TRP A 15 -11.33 9.13 -21.42
CA TRP A 15 -12.39 8.90 -20.44
C TRP A 15 -12.32 7.50 -19.83
N LYS A 16 -12.23 6.45 -20.66
CA LYS A 16 -12.08 5.06 -20.20
C LYS A 16 -10.85 4.89 -19.31
N ARG A 17 -9.72 5.51 -19.67
CA ARG A 17 -8.50 5.49 -18.87
C ARG A 17 -8.67 6.21 -17.54
N LEU A 18 -9.38 7.34 -17.51
CA LEU A 18 -9.69 8.08 -16.29
C LEU A 18 -10.53 7.23 -15.33
N GLU A 19 -11.61 6.64 -15.82
CA GLU A 19 -12.49 5.77 -15.02
C GLU A 19 -11.74 4.55 -14.48
N TRP A 20 -10.92 3.92 -15.33
CA TRP A 20 -10.08 2.80 -14.91
C TRP A 20 -9.11 3.23 -13.81
N ASN A 21 -8.43 4.37 -13.94
CA ASN A 21 -7.52 4.89 -12.92
C ASN A 21 -8.24 5.17 -11.59
N LYS A 22 -9.45 5.75 -11.64
CA LYS A 22 -10.28 5.99 -10.44
C LYS A 22 -10.65 4.68 -9.74
N ARG A 23 -11.10 3.67 -10.50
CA ARG A 23 -11.41 2.34 -9.98
C ARG A 23 -10.18 1.67 -9.38
N LEU A 24 -9.03 1.75 -10.05
CA LEU A 24 -7.78 1.17 -9.56
C LEU A 24 -7.33 1.86 -8.27
N ALA A 25 -7.40 3.18 -8.19
CA ALA A 25 -7.06 3.93 -6.98
C ALA A 25 -7.91 3.48 -5.79
N SER A 26 -9.23 3.42 -5.95
CA SER A 26 -10.14 2.92 -4.93
C SER A 26 -9.81 1.50 -4.47
N ARG A 27 -9.41 0.60 -5.40
CA ARG A 27 -8.98 -0.76 -5.04
C ARG A 27 -7.72 -0.77 -4.21
N ARG A 28 -6.72 0.06 -4.52
CA ARG A 28 -5.47 0.16 -3.73
C ARG A 28 -5.78 0.59 -2.30
N ASP A 29 -6.60 1.62 -2.16
CA ASP A 29 -6.97 2.19 -0.86
C ASP A 29 -7.74 1.16 -0.03
N ALA A 30 -8.63 0.40 -0.67
CA ALA A 30 -9.35 -0.70 -0.04
C ALA A 30 -8.39 -1.80 0.48
N GLY A 31 -7.38 -2.19 -0.32
CA GLY A 31 -6.38 -3.19 0.11
C GLY A 31 -5.56 -2.71 1.31
N VAL A 32 -5.09 -1.46 1.30
CA VAL A 32 -4.35 -0.90 2.45
C VAL A 32 -5.23 -0.78 3.69
N LYS A 33 -6.50 -0.38 3.53
CA LYS A 33 -7.46 -0.31 4.64
C LYS A 33 -7.73 -1.71 5.23
N GLU A 34 -7.96 -2.69 4.37
CA GLU A 34 -8.17 -4.08 4.78
C GLU A 34 -6.96 -4.60 5.55
N PHE A 35 -5.74 -4.36 5.05
CA PHE A 35 -4.51 -4.71 5.75
C PHE A 35 -4.47 -4.17 7.18
N TRP A 36 -4.74 -2.89 7.41
CA TRP A 36 -4.71 -2.31 8.76
C TRP A 36 -5.79 -2.90 9.68
N GLN A 37 -6.96 -3.25 9.13
CA GLN A 37 -8.00 -3.95 9.88
C GLN A 37 -7.57 -5.38 10.25
N GLN A 38 -6.92 -6.10 9.33
CA GLN A 38 -6.36 -7.41 9.59
C GLN A 38 -5.27 -7.35 10.68
N GLU A 39 -4.40 -6.35 10.61
CA GLU A 39 -3.32 -6.18 11.58
C GLU A 39 -3.84 -5.88 12.99
N LYS A 40 -4.84 -4.98 13.09
CA LYS A 40 -5.55 -4.73 14.34
C LYS A 40 -6.23 -5.98 14.89
N ARG A 41 -6.85 -6.80 14.02
CA ARG A 41 -7.49 -8.05 14.43
C ARG A 41 -6.46 -9.05 14.97
N ARG A 42 -5.30 -9.21 14.32
CA ARG A 42 -4.20 -10.06 14.80
C ARG A 42 -3.79 -9.66 16.22
N MET A 43 -3.58 -8.36 16.45
CA MET A 43 -3.24 -7.82 17.78
C MET A 43 -4.29 -8.13 18.84
N LYS A 44 -5.58 -7.94 18.52
CA LYS A 44 -6.68 -8.22 19.45
C LYS A 44 -6.81 -9.70 19.80
N ASN A 45 -6.49 -10.57 18.84
CA ASN A 45 -6.60 -12.02 19.01
C ASN A 45 -5.33 -12.65 19.62
N GLY A 46 -4.26 -11.87 19.86
CA GLY A 46 -2.97 -12.41 20.27
C GLY A 46 -2.26 -13.22 19.18
N GLU A 47 -2.63 -13.02 17.91
CA GLU A 47 -1.99 -13.65 16.76
C GLU A 47 -0.67 -12.94 16.40
N PRO A 48 0.27 -13.63 15.76
CA PRO A 48 1.47 -13.00 15.20
C PRO A 48 1.11 -11.85 14.25
N THR A 49 1.72 -10.68 14.46
CA THR A 49 1.59 -9.50 13.60
C THR A 49 2.60 -9.55 12.43
N THR A 50 2.38 -8.72 11.41
CA THR A 50 3.26 -8.66 10.22
C THR A 50 4.65 -8.08 10.50
N ARG A 51 4.79 -7.31 11.58
CA ARG A 51 6.04 -6.71 12.07
C ARG A 51 6.11 -6.75 13.59
N ASN A 52 7.31 -6.53 14.12
CA ASN A 52 7.47 -6.27 15.55
C ASN A 52 7.21 -4.80 15.86
N TRP A 53 5.96 -4.51 16.24
CA TRP A 53 5.51 -3.15 16.55
C TRP A 53 5.95 -2.69 17.93
N SER A 54 6.38 -1.43 18.06
CA SER A 54 6.55 -0.80 19.38
C SER A 54 5.21 -0.66 20.10
N GLN A 55 5.24 -0.39 21.41
CA GLN A 55 4.02 -0.23 22.19
C GLN A 55 3.16 0.93 21.66
N GLU A 56 3.80 2.06 21.33
CA GLU A 56 3.13 3.24 20.77
C GLU A 56 2.51 2.94 19.40
N GLN A 57 3.19 2.14 18.57
CA GLN A 57 2.68 1.74 17.27
C GLN A 57 1.49 0.79 17.39
N LYS A 58 1.52 -0.15 18.35
CA LYS A 58 0.39 -1.02 18.66
C LYS A 58 -0.83 -0.19 19.10
N GLU A 59 -0.64 0.79 19.97
CA GLU A 59 -1.71 1.69 20.42
C GLU A 59 -2.29 2.52 19.27
N ALA A 60 -1.45 3.01 18.36
CA ALA A 60 -1.90 3.67 17.13
C ALA A 60 -2.79 2.73 16.30
N ILE A 61 -2.33 1.52 16.00
CA ILE A 61 -3.08 0.53 15.21
C ILE A 61 -4.41 0.18 15.90
N LEU A 62 -4.39 -0.09 17.21
CA LEU A 62 -5.59 -0.42 17.99
C LEU A 62 -6.60 0.74 18.02
N SER A 63 -6.14 1.99 17.99
CA SER A 63 -6.97 3.21 17.89
C SER A 63 -7.37 3.60 16.45
N ASN A 64 -7.13 2.73 15.46
CA ASN A 64 -7.37 2.97 14.02
C ASN A 64 -6.53 4.12 13.42
N LYS A 65 -5.41 4.47 14.04
CA LYS A 65 -4.42 5.37 13.49
C LYS A 65 -3.36 4.57 12.73
N VAL A 66 -2.77 5.19 11.72
CA VAL A 66 -1.62 4.62 11.01
C VAL A 66 -0.37 4.85 11.88
N PRO A 67 0.41 3.81 12.21
CA PRO A 67 1.60 3.96 13.03
C PRO A 67 2.68 4.75 12.28
N SER A 68 3.60 5.36 13.03
CA SER A 68 4.72 6.12 12.50
C SER A 68 6.08 5.59 12.97
N TYR A 69 7.12 5.90 12.22
CA TYR A 69 8.52 5.70 12.55
C TYR A 69 9.30 6.95 12.15
N ASN A 70 10.06 7.53 13.09
CA ASN A 70 10.77 8.80 12.90
C ASN A 70 9.88 9.88 12.26
N GLU A 71 8.70 10.12 12.87
CA GLU A 71 7.71 11.13 12.45
C GLU A 71 7.05 10.89 11.08
N LYS A 72 7.40 9.82 10.38
CA LYS A 72 6.80 9.44 9.09
C LYS A 72 5.86 8.26 9.26
N THR A 73 4.72 8.29 8.59
CA THR A 73 3.78 7.17 8.60
C THR A 73 4.39 5.94 7.95
N ILE A 74 4.12 4.78 8.54
CA ILE A 74 4.43 3.50 7.92
C ILE A 74 3.34 3.23 6.89
N THR A 75 3.75 3.00 5.65
CA THR A 75 2.83 2.90 4.50
C THR A 75 2.58 1.45 4.12
N GLY A 76 1.40 1.13 3.60
CA GLY A 76 1.15 -0.16 2.97
C GLY A 76 1.84 -0.26 1.62
N HIS A 77 2.80 -1.18 1.47
CA HIS A 77 3.42 -1.54 0.20
C HIS A 77 2.65 -2.71 -0.44
N HIS A 78 2.16 -2.54 -1.66
CA HIS A 78 1.62 -3.65 -2.45
C HIS A 78 2.74 -4.57 -2.92
N ALA A 79 2.88 -5.75 -2.31
CA ALA A 79 3.94 -6.71 -2.67
C ALA A 79 3.84 -7.19 -4.13
N TYR A 80 2.65 -7.13 -4.73
CA TYR A 80 2.45 -7.34 -6.16
C TYR A 80 2.15 -5.99 -6.84
N SER A 81 2.94 -5.66 -7.87
CA SER A 81 2.77 -4.42 -8.62
C SER A 81 1.34 -4.26 -9.13
N VAL A 82 0.65 -3.21 -8.68
CA VAL A 82 -0.77 -2.95 -8.99
C VAL A 82 -1.01 -2.77 -10.49
N SER A 83 -0.04 -2.22 -11.23
CA SER A 83 -0.17 -2.07 -12.69
C SER A 83 -0.12 -3.41 -13.43
N LYS A 84 0.57 -4.41 -12.88
CA LYS A 84 0.67 -5.76 -13.46
C LYS A 84 -0.39 -6.72 -12.92
N TYR A 85 -0.82 -6.53 -11.67
CA TYR A 85 -1.75 -7.40 -10.95
C TYR A 85 -2.94 -6.61 -10.36
N PRO A 86 -3.72 -5.88 -11.17
CA PRO A 86 -4.80 -5.01 -10.66
C PRO A 86 -5.93 -5.78 -9.95
N HIS A 87 -6.10 -7.06 -10.26
CA HIS A 87 -7.07 -7.95 -9.61
C HIS A 87 -6.72 -8.22 -8.14
N LEU A 88 -5.44 -8.09 -7.75
CA LEU A 88 -4.97 -8.25 -6.38
C LEU A 88 -4.92 -6.95 -5.57
N ALA A 89 -5.12 -5.79 -6.20
CA ALA A 89 -4.87 -4.48 -5.59
C ALA A 89 -5.67 -4.20 -4.30
N ASN A 90 -6.80 -4.90 -4.12
CA ASN A 90 -7.70 -4.78 -2.98
C ASN A 90 -7.57 -5.92 -1.97
N ARG A 91 -6.46 -6.67 -1.98
CA ARG A 91 -6.20 -7.77 -1.05
C ARG A 91 -5.27 -7.28 0.05
N GLY A 92 -5.77 -7.19 1.29
CA GLY A 92 -4.98 -6.80 2.44
C GLY A 92 -3.84 -7.78 2.78
N GLU A 93 -3.98 -9.05 2.43
CA GLU A 93 -3.03 -10.12 2.78
C GLU A 93 -1.69 -9.99 2.08
N ILE A 94 -1.64 -9.24 0.97
CA ILE A 94 -0.42 -9.02 0.17
C ILE A 94 0.14 -7.60 0.34
N ILE A 95 -0.41 -6.85 1.29
CA ILE A 95 0.16 -5.57 1.70
C ILE A 95 1.20 -5.84 2.77
N TYR A 96 2.36 -5.23 2.63
CA TYR A 96 3.38 -5.24 3.65
C TYR A 96 3.59 -3.82 4.19
N PRO A 97 3.57 -3.62 5.52
CA PRO A 97 3.82 -2.31 6.09
C PRO A 97 5.31 -1.95 5.98
N ALA A 98 5.61 -0.84 5.32
CA ALA A 98 6.99 -0.40 5.08
C ALA A 98 7.20 1.06 5.50
N THR A 99 8.33 1.33 6.15
CA THR A 99 8.83 2.70 6.29
C THR A 99 9.19 3.26 4.91
N VAL A 100 9.33 4.57 4.79
CA VAL A 100 9.73 5.21 3.51
C VAL A 100 11.02 4.60 2.96
N LYS A 101 12.00 4.32 3.83
CA LYS A 101 13.30 3.77 3.44
C LYS A 101 13.20 2.31 3.00
N GLU A 102 12.45 1.49 3.72
CA GLU A 102 12.21 0.10 3.29
C GLU A 102 11.43 0.03 1.98
N HIS A 103 10.42 0.88 1.82
CA HIS A 103 9.59 0.90 0.62
C HIS A 103 10.47 1.10 -0.62
N ILE A 104 11.37 2.09 -0.62
CA ILE A 104 12.26 2.32 -1.75
C ILE A 104 13.44 1.33 -1.80
N THR A 105 14.11 1.05 -0.69
CA THR A 105 15.37 0.30 -0.69
C THR A 105 15.15 -1.21 -0.62
N ARG A 106 14.30 -1.69 0.30
CA ARG A 106 14.01 -3.12 0.48
C ARG A 106 13.11 -3.63 -0.63
N TRP A 107 11.99 -2.97 -0.89
CA TRP A 107 10.99 -3.45 -1.84
C TRP A 107 11.29 -3.09 -3.29
N HIS A 108 11.76 -1.87 -3.54
CA HIS A 108 12.02 -1.36 -4.89
C HIS A 108 13.51 -1.34 -5.29
N GLY A 109 14.44 -1.74 -4.43
CA GLY A 109 15.87 -1.80 -4.79
C GLY A 109 16.45 -0.45 -5.23
N GLY A 110 15.95 0.65 -4.66
CA GLY A 110 16.37 2.02 -4.97
C GLY A 110 15.59 2.70 -6.09
N SER A 111 14.66 2.01 -6.77
CA SER A 111 13.87 2.62 -7.85
C SER A 111 12.47 2.05 -7.94
N TYR A 112 11.43 2.90 -7.84
CA TYR A 112 10.03 2.50 -8.01
C TYR A 112 9.70 1.84 -9.37
N ARG A 113 10.60 1.96 -10.36
CA ARG A 113 10.48 1.25 -11.64
C ARG A 113 10.78 -0.24 -11.53
N ARG A 114 11.46 -0.67 -10.47
CA ARG A 114 11.77 -2.07 -10.16
C ARG A 114 10.77 -2.60 -9.15
N SER A 115 10.20 -3.77 -9.42
CA SER A 115 9.32 -4.47 -8.48
C SER A 115 9.38 -5.96 -8.81
N LEU A 116 9.58 -6.78 -7.78
CA LEU A 116 9.44 -8.23 -7.87
C LEU A 116 8.08 -8.61 -7.29
N PRO A 117 7.31 -9.50 -7.94
CA PRO A 117 6.02 -9.92 -7.42
C PRO A 117 6.19 -10.73 -6.14
N GLY A 118 5.54 -10.27 -5.07
CA GLY A 118 5.44 -10.96 -3.79
C GLY A 118 6.71 -10.96 -2.93
N LYS A 119 7.80 -10.34 -3.38
CA LYS A 119 9.09 -10.39 -2.65
C LYS A 119 9.89 -9.08 -2.75
N PRO A 120 10.66 -8.73 -1.71
CA PRO A 120 11.53 -7.55 -1.76
C PRO A 120 12.70 -7.75 -2.73
N TYR A 121 13.16 -6.66 -3.32
CA TYR A 121 14.37 -6.64 -4.16
C TYR A 121 15.65 -6.82 -3.32
N ASN A 122 15.70 -6.22 -2.13
CA ASN A 122 16.81 -6.33 -1.19
C ASN A 122 16.32 -6.94 0.13
N PRO A 123 16.18 -8.28 0.23
CA PRO A 123 15.67 -8.94 1.44
C PRO A 123 16.59 -8.78 2.66
N ARG A 124 17.86 -8.43 2.46
CA ARG A 124 18.84 -8.21 3.53
C ARG A 124 18.81 -6.80 4.10
N PHE A 125 18.06 -5.87 3.50
CA PHE A 125 17.87 -4.55 4.07
C PHE A 125 17.00 -4.66 5.33
N ALA A 126 17.51 -4.21 6.48
CA ALA A 126 16.83 -4.36 7.75
C ALA A 126 15.42 -3.74 7.76
N GLU A 127 14.54 -4.43 8.48
CA GLU A 127 13.22 -3.94 8.86
C GLU A 127 13.33 -3.04 10.11
#